data_AF-A0A9D8APH4-F1
#
_entry.id   AF-A0A9D8APH4-F1
#
_cell.length_a   1.000
_cell.length_b   1.000
_cell.length_c   1.000
_cell.angle_alpha   90.00
_cell.angle_beta   90.00
_cell.angle_gamma   90.00
#
_symmetry.space_group_name_H-M   'P 1'
#
loop_
_entity.id
_entity.type
_entity.pdbx_description
1 polymer ?
#
loop_
_entity_poly.entity_id
_entity_poly.type
_entity_poly.pdbx_seq_one_letter_code
_entity_poly.pdbx_strand_id
1 'polypeptide(L)'
;MKFNNREDIIQLTPLWEGERFPDGRPRVSDDILRRMARVRTEEAWSVLWRHGYQFQFEGNWTRLHPGRVLVGRAVTGVFAPRRPDLHETLMDYGQEQEGRIGAMNSWVIETLIKDDVIVIDLFGKVYKGTFSGANLSTAIATRTGRGQVIYGGIRDAQQILEIDGFCTFCKGIDPTPIRDVTLVGLNVPCRIGEATCLPGDVVLGTYTGVLFIPPHLAEEVVEHAERTSMREMFSHQRLREGIYNSSQMDTKWTPEIEADFEEWLKTHTIEDFAHVDWTQREQASEGRSGEETLLG
;
A
#
# COMPACT_ATOMS: atom_id res chain seq x y z
N MET A 1 -6.36 1.57 -27.10
CA MET A 1 -6.03 0.91 -25.83
C MET A 1 -4.56 0.59 -25.89
N LYS A 2 -3.75 1.13 -24.96
CA LYS A 2 -2.30 0.91 -24.88
C LYS A 2 -2.03 0.47 -23.45
N PHE A 3 -1.33 -0.64 -23.26
CA PHE A 3 -1.00 -1.08 -21.92
C PHE A 3 0.12 -0.19 -21.38
N ASN A 4 0.05 0.17 -20.10
CA ASN A 4 1.05 1.03 -19.46
C ASN A 4 1.20 2.40 -20.16
N ASN A 5 0.08 3.08 -20.43
CA ASN A 5 0.09 4.38 -21.08
C ASN A 5 0.48 5.50 -20.09
N ARG A 6 1.60 6.15 -20.37
CA ARG A 6 2.18 7.22 -19.54
C ARG A 6 1.25 8.41 -19.36
N GLU A 7 0.64 8.86 -20.45
CA GLU A 7 -0.20 10.05 -20.48
C GLU A 7 -1.47 9.82 -19.65
N ASP A 8 -2.05 8.62 -19.73
CA ASP A 8 -3.19 8.22 -18.90
C ASP A 8 -2.81 8.19 -17.41
N ILE A 9 -1.63 7.66 -17.06
CA ILE A 9 -1.15 7.60 -15.66
C ILE A 9 -0.94 9.00 -15.07
N ILE A 10 -0.38 9.93 -15.85
CA ILE A 10 -0.22 11.33 -15.43
C ILE A 10 -1.58 11.98 -15.19
N GLN A 11 -2.54 11.76 -16.10
CA GLN A 11 -3.91 12.27 -15.97
C GLN A 11 -4.61 11.74 -14.72
N LEU A 12 -4.38 10.47 -14.35
CA LEU A 12 -4.99 9.84 -13.17
C LEU A 12 -4.40 10.33 -11.84
N THR A 13 -3.18 10.87 -11.84
CA THR A 13 -2.46 11.29 -10.63
C THR A 13 -2.10 12.78 -10.65
N PRO A 14 -3.06 13.69 -10.83
CA PRO A 14 -2.79 15.11 -11.10
C PRO A 14 -2.22 15.86 -9.89
N LEU A 15 -2.50 15.37 -8.67
CA LEU A 15 -2.03 15.98 -7.42
C LEU A 15 -0.55 15.68 -7.11
N TRP A 16 0.09 14.80 -7.89
CA TRP A 16 1.51 14.50 -7.69
C TRP A 16 2.38 15.47 -8.51
N GLU A 17 3.14 16.30 -7.79
CA GLU A 17 4.05 17.30 -8.36
C GLU A 17 5.53 16.89 -8.31
N GLY A 18 5.86 15.75 -7.69
CA GLY A 18 7.22 15.25 -7.56
C GLY A 18 7.74 14.53 -8.80
N GLU A 19 8.91 13.89 -8.66
CA GLU A 19 9.52 13.10 -9.73
C GLU A 19 8.60 11.95 -10.19
N ARG A 20 8.68 11.55 -11.46
CA ARG A 20 7.92 10.43 -12.03
C ARG A 20 8.86 9.46 -12.72
N PHE A 21 8.48 8.19 -12.72
CA PHE A 21 9.16 7.18 -13.53
C PHE A 21 8.91 7.41 -15.04
N PRO A 22 9.68 6.77 -15.94
CA PRO A 22 9.48 6.88 -17.38
C PRO A 22 8.06 6.51 -17.84
N ASP A 23 7.39 5.61 -17.13
CA ASP A 23 6.01 5.20 -17.39
C ASP A 23 4.96 6.19 -16.83
N GLY A 24 5.38 7.31 -16.22
CA GLY A 24 4.47 8.35 -15.71
C GLY A 24 4.00 8.16 -14.28
N ARG A 25 4.26 7.00 -13.65
CA ARG A 25 3.90 6.75 -12.26
C ARG A 25 4.60 7.73 -11.32
N PRO A 26 3.92 8.23 -10.27
CA PRO A 26 4.54 8.95 -9.17
C PRO A 26 5.74 8.21 -8.56
N ARG A 27 6.87 8.90 -8.39
CA ARG A 27 8.08 8.37 -7.73
C ARG A 27 8.17 8.93 -6.31
N VAL A 28 7.37 8.37 -5.40
CA VAL A 28 7.55 8.56 -3.95
C VAL A 28 8.99 8.21 -3.58
N SER A 29 9.65 8.89 -2.65
CA SER A 29 11.08 8.63 -2.37
C SER A 29 11.32 7.29 -1.66
N ASP A 30 12.51 6.72 -1.79
CA ASP A 30 12.89 5.48 -1.09
C ASP A 30 12.91 5.69 0.44
N ASP A 31 13.20 6.92 0.88
CA ASP A 31 13.17 7.31 2.29
C ASP A 31 11.75 7.25 2.87
N ILE A 32 10.76 7.80 2.16
CA ILE A 32 9.35 7.69 2.56
C ILE A 32 8.94 6.23 2.65
N LEU A 33 9.30 5.37 1.68
CA LEU A 33 8.98 3.95 1.75
C LEU A 33 9.64 3.24 2.96
N ARG A 34 10.88 3.61 3.30
CA ARG A 34 11.58 3.07 4.47
C ARG A 34 10.88 3.48 5.77
N ARG A 35 10.46 4.74 5.90
CA ARG A 35 9.71 5.27 7.05
C ARG A 35 8.32 4.66 7.13
N MET A 36 7.64 4.53 6.00
CA MET A 36 6.31 3.91 5.86
C MET A 36 6.25 2.48 6.40
N ALA A 37 7.35 1.73 6.35
CA ALA A 37 7.42 0.37 6.89
C ALA A 37 7.20 0.28 8.42
N ARG A 38 7.25 1.41 9.12
CA ARG A 38 7.00 1.52 10.57
C ARG A 38 5.61 2.06 10.91
N VAL A 39 4.89 2.54 9.90
CA VAL A 39 3.56 3.15 10.07
C VAL A 39 2.53 2.07 10.36
N ARG A 40 1.70 2.30 11.38
CA ARG A 40 0.56 1.45 11.69
C ARG A 40 -0.63 1.83 10.82
N THR A 41 -1.52 0.87 10.61
CA THR A 41 -2.67 1.05 9.71
C THR A 41 -3.55 2.21 10.14
N GLU A 42 -3.80 2.34 11.44
CA GLU A 42 -4.67 3.37 12.02
C GLU A 42 -4.07 4.78 11.87
N GLU A 43 -2.75 4.92 11.99
CA GLU A 43 -2.03 6.19 11.78
C GLU A 43 -2.16 6.64 10.31
N ALA A 44 -1.92 5.74 9.36
CA ALA A 44 -2.11 6.03 7.94
C ALA A 44 -3.58 6.34 7.62
N TRP A 45 -4.50 5.53 8.15
CA TRP A 45 -5.93 5.68 7.92
C TRP A 45 -6.47 7.02 8.44
N SER A 46 -6.02 7.47 9.62
CA SER A 46 -6.37 8.77 10.19
C SER A 46 -6.07 9.92 9.22
N VAL A 47 -4.86 9.96 8.65
CA VAL A 47 -4.47 10.98 7.66
C VAL A 47 -5.37 10.93 6.43
N LEU A 48 -5.55 9.73 5.85
CA LEU A 48 -6.38 9.55 4.67
C LEU A 48 -7.81 10.05 4.90
N TRP A 49 -8.40 9.68 6.04
CA TRP A 49 -9.77 10.06 6.40
C TRP A 49 -9.93 11.58 6.54
N ARG A 50 -8.96 12.27 7.16
CA ARG A 50 -8.95 13.76 7.25
C ARG A 50 -8.97 14.43 5.88
N HIS A 51 -8.36 13.79 4.87
CA HIS A 51 -8.35 14.25 3.48
C HIS A 51 -9.54 13.72 2.63
N GLY A 52 -10.49 13.02 3.25
CA GLY A 52 -11.70 12.51 2.58
C GLY A 52 -11.50 11.18 1.83
N TYR A 53 -10.39 10.48 2.04
CA TYR A 53 -10.09 9.18 1.46
C TYR A 53 -10.65 8.07 2.36
N GLN A 54 -11.87 7.60 2.04
CA GLN A 54 -12.63 6.62 2.84
C GLN A 54 -12.64 5.20 2.25
N PHE A 55 -12.05 4.99 1.07
CA PHE A 55 -12.11 3.75 0.30
C PHE A 55 -10.71 3.28 -0.11
N GLN A 56 -9.78 3.32 0.84
CA GLN A 56 -8.35 3.06 0.60
C GLN A 56 -7.85 1.81 1.35
N PHE A 57 -8.70 1.13 2.12
CA PHE A 57 -8.35 -0.06 2.89
C PHE A 57 -9.16 -1.28 2.46
N GLU A 58 -8.50 -2.42 2.40
CA GLU A 58 -9.13 -3.73 2.19
C GLU A 58 -8.59 -4.74 3.21
N GLY A 59 -9.49 -5.49 3.85
CA GLY A 59 -9.18 -6.52 4.84
C GLY A 59 -9.34 -7.95 4.33
N ASN A 60 -9.46 -8.90 5.26
CA ASN A 60 -9.79 -10.31 4.99
C ASN A 60 -8.88 -10.97 3.93
N TRP A 61 -7.58 -10.92 4.18
CA TRP A 61 -6.55 -11.48 3.29
C TRP A 61 -6.00 -12.80 3.81
N THR A 62 -5.74 -13.74 2.90
CA THR A 62 -4.79 -14.82 3.14
C THR A 62 -3.38 -14.24 3.01
N ARG A 63 -2.68 -14.14 4.15
CA ARG A 63 -1.31 -13.64 4.24
C ARG A 63 -0.35 -14.80 4.37
N LEU A 64 0.61 -14.91 3.45
CA LEU A 64 1.64 -15.94 3.55
C LEU A 64 2.69 -15.59 4.61
N HIS A 65 2.97 -14.31 4.82
CA HIS A 65 4.07 -13.85 5.68
C HIS A 65 3.53 -12.96 6.82
N PRO A 66 2.86 -13.52 7.84
CA PRO A 66 2.10 -12.74 8.81
C PRO A 66 2.91 -11.77 9.69
N GLY A 67 4.23 -11.96 9.78
CA GLY A 67 5.15 -11.07 10.51
C GLY A 67 5.87 -10.03 9.64
N ARG A 68 5.54 -9.91 8.35
CA ARG A 68 6.17 -8.95 7.43
C ARG A 68 5.21 -7.82 7.08
N VAL A 69 5.73 -6.59 7.11
CA VAL A 69 5.04 -5.41 6.56
C VAL A 69 5.42 -5.28 5.09
N LEU A 70 4.43 -5.12 4.22
CA LEU A 70 4.63 -4.90 2.79
C LEU A 70 4.56 -3.40 2.49
N VAL A 71 5.65 -2.84 1.97
CA VAL A 71 5.67 -1.46 1.48
C VAL A 71 6.31 -1.37 0.11
N GLY A 72 5.67 -0.63 -0.79
CA GLY A 72 6.26 -0.19 -2.06
C GLY A 72 5.24 0.52 -2.96
N ARG A 73 5.66 0.86 -4.17
CA ARG A 73 4.86 1.64 -5.12
C ARG A 73 4.03 0.72 -6.01
N ALA A 74 2.75 0.99 -6.15
CA ALA A 74 1.85 0.11 -6.89
C ALA A 74 2.20 0.06 -8.39
N VAL A 75 2.31 -1.16 -8.93
CA VAL A 75 2.12 -1.47 -10.35
C VAL A 75 0.83 -2.26 -10.46
N THR A 76 -0.15 -1.69 -11.14
CA THR A 76 -1.51 -2.21 -11.11
C THR A 76 -1.83 -3.03 -12.35
N GLY A 77 -2.56 -4.14 -12.19
CA GLY A 77 -3.04 -4.97 -13.29
C GLY A 77 -4.51 -5.36 -13.09
N VAL A 78 -5.36 -5.09 -14.08
CA VAL A 78 -6.80 -5.43 -14.03
C VAL A 78 -7.08 -6.56 -15.00
N PHE A 79 -7.70 -7.62 -14.51
CA PHE A 79 -8.19 -8.72 -15.32
C PHE A 79 -9.72 -8.73 -15.38
N ALA A 80 -10.24 -9.29 -16.45
CA ALA A 80 -11.65 -9.61 -16.62
C ALA A 80 -11.82 -11.11 -16.93
N PRO A 81 -13.01 -11.69 -16.73
CA PRO A 81 -13.33 -13.01 -17.26
C PRO A 81 -13.03 -13.10 -18.74
N ARG A 82 -12.44 -14.21 -19.18
CA ARG A 82 -12.06 -14.37 -20.59
C ARG A 82 -13.30 -14.34 -21.48
N ARG A 83 -13.28 -13.39 -22.43
CA ARG A 83 -14.12 -13.38 -23.62
C ARG A 83 -13.21 -13.63 -24.83
N PRO A 84 -13.44 -14.67 -25.67
CA PRO A 84 -12.46 -15.09 -26.68
C PRO A 84 -12.01 -14.01 -27.65
N ASP A 85 -12.94 -13.26 -28.24
CA ASP A 85 -12.68 -12.15 -29.16
C ASP A 85 -11.86 -11.02 -28.51
N LEU A 86 -12.20 -10.64 -27.27
CA LEU A 86 -11.42 -9.65 -26.52
C LEU A 86 -10.01 -10.17 -26.19
N HIS A 87 -9.92 -11.43 -25.77
CA HIS A 87 -8.66 -12.06 -25.41
C HIS A 87 -7.70 -12.11 -26.60
N GLU A 88 -8.17 -12.60 -27.74
CA GLU A 88 -7.40 -12.67 -28.98
C GLU A 88 -6.95 -11.27 -29.43
N THR A 89 -7.87 -10.30 -29.46
CA THR A 89 -7.54 -8.90 -29.80
C THR A 89 -6.42 -8.33 -28.92
N LEU A 90 -6.48 -8.55 -27.61
CA LEU A 90 -5.48 -8.02 -26.67
C LEU A 90 -4.18 -8.84 -26.65
N MET A 91 -4.25 -10.14 -26.94
CA MET A 91 -3.06 -10.96 -27.16
C MET A 91 -2.28 -10.45 -28.37
N ASP A 92 -2.95 -10.34 -29.52
CA ASP A 92 -2.34 -9.89 -30.78
C ASP A 92 -1.80 -8.46 -30.63
N TYR A 93 -2.57 -7.56 -30.02
CA TYR A 93 -2.10 -6.19 -29.75
C TYR A 93 -0.83 -6.18 -28.88
N GLY A 94 -0.84 -6.91 -27.76
CA GLY A 94 0.30 -6.97 -26.84
C GLY A 94 1.55 -7.56 -27.50
N GLN A 95 1.40 -8.61 -28.30
CA GLN A 95 2.53 -9.33 -28.91
C GLN A 95 3.04 -8.64 -30.18
N GLU A 96 2.15 -8.24 -31.08
CA GLU A 96 2.53 -7.70 -32.39
C GLU A 96 2.80 -6.21 -32.36
N GLN A 97 2.05 -5.44 -31.56
CA GLN A 97 2.16 -3.98 -31.53
C GLN A 97 3.06 -3.48 -30.40
N GLU A 98 3.04 -4.15 -29.24
CA GLU A 98 3.87 -3.78 -28.08
C GLU A 98 5.08 -4.72 -27.86
N GLY A 99 5.22 -5.79 -28.65
CA GLY A 99 6.37 -6.70 -28.58
C GLY A 99 6.44 -7.53 -27.29
N ARG A 100 5.32 -7.70 -26.57
CA ARG A 100 5.28 -8.43 -25.30
C ARG A 100 5.44 -9.93 -25.54
N ILE A 101 6.09 -10.60 -24.60
CA ILE A 101 6.39 -12.04 -24.70
C ILE A 101 5.63 -12.81 -23.62
N GLY A 102 5.13 -13.99 -23.99
CA GLY A 102 4.48 -14.90 -23.06
C GLY A 102 3.04 -14.52 -22.71
N ALA A 103 2.58 -15.01 -21.56
CA ALA A 103 1.22 -14.80 -21.08
C ALA A 103 1.05 -13.43 -20.37
N MET A 104 -0.20 -12.96 -20.30
CA MET A 104 -0.53 -11.62 -19.82
C MET A 104 -0.13 -11.33 -18.36
N ASN A 105 0.05 -12.34 -17.51
CA ASN A 105 0.59 -12.14 -16.17
C ASN A 105 2.08 -11.76 -16.19
N SER A 106 2.88 -12.37 -17.07
CA SER A 106 4.29 -11.99 -17.27
C SER A 106 4.41 -10.54 -17.73
N TRP A 107 3.48 -10.05 -18.55
CA TRP A 107 3.51 -8.68 -19.06
C TRP A 107 3.48 -7.60 -17.98
N VAL A 108 2.82 -7.87 -16.84
CA VAL A 108 2.83 -6.97 -15.67
C VAL A 108 4.13 -7.12 -14.89
N ILE A 109 4.62 -8.36 -14.73
CA ILE A 109 5.84 -8.65 -13.97
C ILE A 109 7.08 -8.03 -14.63
N GLU A 110 7.13 -8.04 -15.97
CA GLU A 110 8.26 -7.48 -16.72
C GLU A 110 8.35 -5.95 -16.66
N THR A 111 7.31 -5.24 -16.19
CA THR A 111 7.40 -3.79 -15.98
C THR A 111 7.88 -3.39 -14.58
N LEU A 112 8.00 -4.36 -13.67
CA LEU A 112 8.36 -4.09 -12.28
C LEU A 112 9.81 -3.64 -12.16
N ILE A 113 10.01 -2.62 -11.33
CA ILE A 113 11.34 -2.16 -10.92
C ILE A 113 11.51 -2.29 -9.39
N LYS A 114 12.70 -1.97 -8.90
CA LYS A 114 13.02 -2.00 -7.48
C LYS A 114 11.98 -1.21 -6.67
N ASP A 115 11.59 -1.76 -5.53
CA ASP A 115 10.65 -1.16 -4.57
C ASP A 115 9.19 -1.00 -5.08
N ASP A 116 8.84 -1.66 -6.19
CA ASP A 116 7.46 -1.82 -6.61
C ASP A 116 6.72 -2.93 -5.83
N VAL A 117 5.42 -2.76 -5.66
CA VAL A 117 4.49 -3.82 -5.26
C VAL A 117 3.52 -4.04 -6.40
N ILE A 118 3.45 -5.28 -6.88
CA ILE A 118 2.47 -5.66 -7.89
C ILE A 118 1.09 -5.81 -7.24
N VAL A 119 0.09 -5.11 -7.76
CA VAL A 119 -1.28 -5.08 -7.26
C VAL A 119 -2.21 -5.55 -8.38
N ILE A 120 -2.83 -6.71 -8.20
CA ILE A 120 -3.63 -7.36 -9.25
C ILE A 120 -5.09 -7.44 -8.82
N ASP A 121 -5.97 -6.82 -9.60
CA ASP A 121 -7.40 -7.12 -9.58
C ASP A 121 -7.67 -8.32 -10.49
N LEU A 122 -7.91 -9.47 -9.85
CA LEU A 122 -8.32 -10.71 -10.52
C LEU A 122 -9.76 -11.07 -10.12
N PHE A 123 -10.57 -10.05 -9.81
CA PHE A 123 -12.00 -10.13 -9.52
C PHE A 123 -12.37 -11.21 -8.49
N GLY A 124 -11.47 -11.47 -7.53
CA GLY A 124 -11.65 -12.46 -6.47
C GLY A 124 -11.56 -13.92 -6.93
N LYS A 125 -11.16 -14.18 -8.17
CA LYS A 125 -11.10 -15.55 -8.71
C LYS A 125 -9.96 -16.34 -8.07
N VAL A 126 -10.27 -17.46 -7.41
CA VAL A 126 -9.29 -18.38 -6.81
C VAL A 126 -9.08 -19.62 -7.69
N TYR A 127 -10.11 -20.45 -7.88
CA TYR A 127 -10.06 -21.57 -8.81
C TYR A 127 -9.81 -21.07 -10.23
N LYS A 128 -8.73 -21.54 -10.86
CA LYS A 128 -8.18 -21.08 -12.14
C LYS A 128 -7.76 -19.60 -12.17
N GLY A 129 -7.77 -18.93 -11.02
CA GLY A 129 -7.40 -17.52 -10.86
C GLY A 129 -6.09 -17.36 -10.11
N THR A 130 -5.14 -18.26 -10.32
CA THR A 130 -3.86 -18.25 -9.61
C THR A 130 -2.85 -17.36 -10.36
N PHE A 131 -2.78 -16.06 -10.04
CA PHE A 131 -1.97 -15.09 -10.80
C PHE A 131 -0.49 -15.51 -10.90
N SER A 132 0.07 -15.90 -9.77
CA SER A 132 1.46 -16.30 -9.61
C SER A 132 1.59 -17.68 -8.94
N GLY A 133 2.67 -18.37 -9.33
CA GLY A 133 3.24 -19.54 -8.65
C GLY A 133 4.72 -19.29 -8.36
N ALA A 134 5.47 -20.33 -7.97
CA ALA A 134 6.84 -20.18 -7.45
C ALA A 134 7.77 -19.37 -8.37
N ASN A 135 7.79 -19.68 -9.67
CA ASN A 135 8.65 -19.00 -10.64
C ASN A 135 8.30 -17.51 -10.80
N LEU A 136 7.01 -17.18 -10.88
CA LEU A 136 6.56 -15.81 -11.06
C LEU A 136 6.75 -14.99 -9.79
N SER A 137 6.49 -15.56 -8.62
CA SER A 137 6.79 -14.92 -7.34
C SER A 137 8.28 -14.69 -7.14
N THR A 138 9.14 -15.63 -7.56
CA THR A 138 10.59 -15.44 -7.58
C THR A 138 10.98 -14.29 -8.51
N ALA A 139 10.38 -14.22 -9.71
CA ALA A 139 10.62 -13.14 -10.66
C ALA A 139 10.22 -11.76 -10.12
N ILE A 140 9.10 -11.67 -9.38
CA ILE A 140 8.66 -10.45 -8.69
C ILE A 140 9.66 -10.10 -7.59
N ALA A 141 9.99 -11.04 -6.71
CA ALA A 141 10.91 -10.82 -5.59
C ALA A 141 12.29 -10.33 -6.07
N THR A 142 12.85 -10.95 -7.12
CA THR A 142 14.14 -10.55 -7.69
C THR A 142 14.12 -9.14 -8.28
N ARG A 143 12.99 -8.70 -8.86
CA ARG A 143 12.87 -7.36 -9.46
C ARG A 143 12.65 -6.28 -8.39
N THR A 144 11.80 -6.56 -7.41
CA THR A 144 11.30 -5.51 -6.52
C THR A 144 11.91 -5.55 -5.13
N GLY A 145 12.25 -6.74 -4.63
CA GLY A 145 12.61 -6.96 -3.23
C GLY A 145 11.45 -6.74 -2.25
N ARG A 146 10.20 -6.72 -2.73
CA ARG A 146 9.00 -6.39 -1.92
C ARG A 146 7.98 -7.53 -1.86
N GLY A 147 6.97 -7.52 -2.72
CA GLY A 147 5.82 -8.40 -2.55
C GLY A 147 4.73 -8.21 -3.60
N GLN A 148 3.60 -8.87 -3.34
CA GLN A 148 2.43 -8.87 -4.21
C GLN A 148 1.13 -8.79 -3.41
N VAL A 149 0.17 -8.05 -3.97
CA VAL A 149 -1.23 -8.00 -3.52
C VAL A 149 -2.10 -8.52 -4.66
N ILE A 150 -2.67 -9.70 -4.49
CA ILE A 150 -3.45 -10.38 -5.53
C ILE A 150 -4.89 -10.52 -5.05
N TYR A 151 -5.80 -9.71 -5.59
CA TYR A 151 -7.24 -9.85 -5.35
C TYR A 151 -7.81 -11.02 -6.16
N GLY A 152 -7.35 -12.22 -5.80
CA GLY A 152 -7.59 -13.50 -6.47
C GLY A 152 -6.72 -14.59 -5.83
N GLY A 153 -6.49 -15.67 -6.58
CA GLY A 153 -5.69 -16.81 -6.13
C GLY A 153 -4.20 -16.68 -6.39
N ILE A 154 -3.44 -17.51 -5.69
CA ILE A 154 -2.05 -17.89 -6.02
C ILE A 154 -1.93 -19.41 -5.99
N ARG A 155 -0.83 -19.94 -6.51
CA ARG A 155 -0.45 -21.36 -6.38
C ARG A 155 0.97 -21.51 -5.84
N ASP A 156 1.40 -22.74 -5.57
CA ASP A 156 2.75 -23.06 -5.09
C ASP A 156 3.12 -22.36 -3.77
N ALA A 157 2.14 -22.12 -2.89
CA ALA A 157 2.31 -21.31 -1.68
C ALA A 157 3.45 -21.80 -0.76
N GLN A 158 3.70 -23.11 -0.70
CA GLN A 158 4.81 -23.68 0.06
C GLN A 158 6.17 -23.15 -0.39
N GLN A 159 6.39 -23.07 -1.70
CA GLN A 159 7.64 -22.53 -2.26
C GLN A 159 7.70 -21.00 -2.15
N ILE A 160 6.55 -20.32 -2.25
CA ILE A 160 6.49 -18.86 -2.11
C ILE A 160 6.85 -18.42 -0.69
N LEU A 161 6.48 -19.21 0.33
CA LEU A 161 6.84 -18.97 1.74
C LEU A 161 8.35 -18.95 1.99
N GLU A 162 9.13 -19.64 1.16
CA GLU A 162 10.58 -19.75 1.29
C GLU A 162 11.33 -18.56 0.65
N ILE A 163 10.62 -17.68 -0.06
CA ILE A 163 11.24 -16.53 -0.75
C ILE A 163 11.57 -15.44 0.27
N ASP A 164 12.86 -15.19 0.46
CA ASP A 164 13.30 -14.17 1.40
C ASP A 164 12.96 -12.74 0.94
N GLY A 165 12.69 -11.86 1.90
CA GLY A 165 12.25 -10.48 1.65
C GLY A 165 10.89 -10.33 0.96
N PHE A 166 10.19 -11.43 0.64
CA PHE A 166 8.92 -11.40 -0.08
C PHE A 166 7.70 -11.38 0.86
N CYS A 167 6.67 -10.62 0.51
CA CYS A 167 5.37 -10.64 1.20
C CYS A 167 4.24 -10.87 0.19
N THR A 168 3.19 -11.61 0.59
CA THR A 168 2.06 -11.94 -0.29
C THR A 168 0.75 -11.83 0.46
N PHE A 169 -0.14 -11.01 -0.10
CA PHE A 169 -1.55 -10.92 0.24
C PHE A 169 -2.36 -11.49 -0.92
N CYS A 170 -3.23 -12.47 -0.66
CA CYS A 170 -4.10 -13.06 -1.66
C CYS A 170 -5.49 -13.38 -1.09
N LYS A 171 -6.47 -13.68 -1.95
CA LYS A 171 -7.81 -14.13 -1.52
C LYS A 171 -7.93 -15.65 -1.40
N GLY A 172 -6.99 -16.41 -1.95
CA GLY A 172 -6.95 -17.85 -1.74
C GLY A 172 -5.75 -18.54 -2.39
N ILE A 173 -5.61 -19.82 -2.10
CA ILE A 173 -4.55 -20.68 -2.64
C ILE A 173 -5.23 -21.85 -3.34
N ASP A 174 -4.82 -22.15 -4.57
CA ASP A 174 -5.37 -23.26 -5.35
C ASP A 174 -4.28 -23.86 -6.25
N PRO A 175 -4.28 -25.18 -6.54
CA PRO A 175 -3.23 -25.79 -7.37
C PRO A 175 -3.42 -25.58 -8.88
N THR A 176 -4.58 -25.10 -9.33
CA THR A 176 -4.83 -24.90 -10.76
C THR A 176 -3.93 -23.82 -11.36
N PRO A 177 -3.60 -23.88 -12.66
CA PRO A 177 -2.96 -22.76 -13.34
C PRO A 177 -3.98 -21.65 -13.64
N ILE A 178 -3.46 -20.43 -13.89
CA ILE A 178 -4.28 -19.32 -14.39
C ILE A 178 -4.96 -19.72 -15.71
N ARG A 179 -6.29 -19.58 -15.76
CA ARG A 179 -7.15 -19.87 -16.93
C ARG A 179 -8.35 -18.93 -16.91
N ASP A 180 -8.96 -18.77 -18.08
CA ASP A 180 -10.27 -18.13 -18.23
C ASP A 180 -10.30 -16.66 -17.75
N VAL A 181 -9.17 -15.96 -17.89
CA VAL A 181 -9.02 -14.53 -17.59
C VAL A 181 -8.29 -13.80 -18.73
N THR A 182 -8.50 -12.49 -18.83
CA THR A 182 -7.84 -11.60 -19.80
C THR A 182 -7.39 -10.33 -19.08
N LEU A 183 -6.13 -9.92 -19.25
CA LEU A 183 -5.64 -8.62 -18.78
C LEU A 183 -6.28 -7.52 -19.64
N VAL A 184 -7.00 -6.61 -18.99
CA VAL A 184 -7.70 -5.50 -19.63
C VAL A 184 -7.14 -4.14 -19.20
N GLY A 185 -6.12 -4.12 -18.35
CA GLY A 185 -5.47 -2.88 -17.94
C GLY A 185 -4.15 -3.13 -17.24
N LEU A 186 -3.16 -2.30 -17.55
CA LEU A 186 -1.85 -2.28 -16.90
C LEU A 186 -1.51 -0.83 -16.58
N ASN A 187 -1.20 -0.57 -15.31
CA ASN A 187 -1.10 0.77 -14.73
C ASN A 187 -2.35 1.61 -15.01
N VAL A 188 -3.49 1.06 -14.62
CA VAL A 188 -4.81 1.71 -14.61
C VAL A 188 -5.44 1.62 -13.21
N PRO A 189 -6.52 2.36 -12.90
CA PRO A 189 -7.20 2.22 -11.62
C PRO A 189 -7.66 0.77 -11.39
N CYS A 190 -7.33 0.22 -10.22
CA CYS A 190 -7.74 -1.11 -9.79
C CYS A 190 -8.72 -1.01 -8.63
N ARG A 191 -9.77 -1.85 -8.67
CA ARG A 191 -10.62 -2.07 -7.50
C ARG A 191 -10.12 -3.31 -6.77
N ILE A 192 -9.70 -3.14 -5.53
CA ILE A 192 -9.24 -4.22 -4.65
C ILE A 192 -10.24 -4.31 -3.50
N GLY A 193 -11.26 -5.16 -3.68
CA GLY A 193 -12.37 -5.26 -2.74
C GLY A 193 -13.16 -3.95 -2.66
N GLU A 194 -13.14 -3.29 -1.52
CA GLU A 194 -13.73 -1.96 -1.34
C GLU A 194 -12.73 -0.82 -1.62
N ALA A 195 -11.44 -1.14 -1.72
CA ALA A 195 -10.42 -0.14 -1.93
C ALA A 195 -10.17 0.19 -3.40
N THR A 196 -9.81 1.44 -3.68
CA THR A 196 -9.28 1.85 -4.99
C THR A 196 -7.77 2.04 -4.90
N CYS A 197 -7.03 1.42 -5.82
CA CYS A 197 -5.59 1.56 -5.97
C CYS A 197 -5.26 2.15 -7.34
N LEU A 198 -4.47 3.22 -7.35
CA LEU A 198 -3.93 3.84 -8.56
C LEU A 198 -2.46 3.45 -8.77
N PRO A 199 -1.96 3.52 -10.02
CA PRO A 199 -0.55 3.32 -10.30
C PRO A 199 0.33 4.31 -9.54
N GLY A 200 1.32 3.80 -8.81
CA GLY A 200 2.24 4.59 -8.00
C GLY A 200 1.78 4.89 -6.57
N ASP A 201 0.54 4.55 -6.19
CA ASP A 201 0.12 4.60 -4.77
C ASP A 201 1.11 3.82 -3.88
N VAL A 202 1.34 4.31 -2.66
CA VAL A 202 2.12 3.56 -1.68
C VAL A 202 1.23 2.48 -1.08
N VAL A 203 1.60 1.23 -1.30
CA VAL A 203 0.95 0.08 -0.67
C VAL A 203 1.51 -0.06 0.74
N LEU A 204 0.64 -0.08 1.75
CA LEU A 204 0.97 -0.45 3.14
C LEU A 204 0.17 -1.68 3.53
N GLY A 205 0.81 -2.86 3.45
CA GLY A 205 0.25 -4.13 3.89
C GLY A 205 0.72 -4.48 5.29
N THR A 206 -0.19 -4.53 6.25
CA THR A 206 0.09 -4.89 7.65
C THR A 206 -0.65 -6.17 8.03
N TYR A 207 -0.72 -6.48 9.32
CA TYR A 207 -1.49 -7.63 9.77
C TYR A 207 -3.01 -7.45 9.70
N THR A 208 -3.49 -6.20 9.68
CA THR A 208 -4.92 -5.87 9.64
C THR A 208 -5.47 -5.90 8.20
N GLY A 209 -4.65 -5.53 7.22
CA GLY A 209 -5.04 -5.53 5.82
C GLY A 209 -4.05 -4.80 4.92
N VAL A 210 -4.55 -4.34 3.78
CA VAL A 210 -3.78 -3.56 2.79
C VAL A 210 -4.43 -2.20 2.63
N LEU A 211 -3.61 -1.16 2.71
CA LEU A 211 -4.01 0.23 2.56
C LEU A 211 -3.26 0.85 1.37
N PHE A 212 -3.96 1.60 0.53
CA PHE A 212 -3.41 2.26 -0.66
C PHE A 212 -3.36 3.77 -0.42
N ILE A 213 -2.17 4.30 -0.25
CA ILE A 213 -1.92 5.68 0.14
C ILE A 213 -1.63 6.50 -1.12
N PRO A 214 -2.41 7.54 -1.44
CA PRO A 214 -2.12 8.43 -2.55
C PRO A 214 -0.72 9.05 -2.41
N PRO A 215 0.09 9.13 -3.49
CA PRO A 215 1.49 9.53 -3.42
C PRO A 215 1.73 10.90 -2.77
N HIS A 216 0.85 11.85 -3.05
CA HIS A 216 0.92 13.21 -2.53
C HIS A 216 0.65 13.32 -1.01
N LEU A 217 0.07 12.28 -0.40
CA LEU A 217 -0.13 12.19 1.05
C LEU A 217 0.91 11.32 1.75
N ALA A 218 1.80 10.64 1.02
CA ALA A 218 2.70 9.66 1.59
C ALA A 218 3.67 10.26 2.62
N GLU A 219 4.16 11.48 2.39
CA GLU A 219 5.00 12.22 3.35
C GLU A 219 4.22 12.59 4.61
N GLU A 220 3.01 13.15 4.46
CA GLU A 220 2.17 13.52 5.62
C GLU A 220 1.83 12.30 6.48
N VAL A 221 1.55 11.16 5.86
CA VAL A 221 1.30 9.91 6.57
C VAL A 221 2.49 9.50 7.43
N VAL A 222 3.71 9.51 6.89
CA VAL A 222 4.89 9.11 7.68
C VAL A 222 5.18 10.12 8.78
N GLU A 223 5.09 11.42 8.51
CA GLU A 223 5.31 12.43 9.55
C GLU A 223 4.27 12.38 10.67
N HIS A 224 2.99 12.15 10.33
CA HIS A 224 1.92 12.00 11.31
C HIS A 224 2.17 10.77 12.19
N ALA A 225 2.50 9.63 11.58
CA ALA A 225 2.77 8.40 12.32
C ALA A 225 3.97 8.54 13.26
N GLU A 226 5.04 9.22 12.84
CA GLU A 226 6.21 9.47 13.69
C GLU A 226 5.86 10.33 14.91
N ARG A 227 5.06 11.38 14.72
CA ARG A 227 4.56 12.23 15.81
C ARG A 227 3.64 11.46 16.76
N THR A 228 2.69 10.72 16.21
CA THR A 228 1.73 9.92 16.99
C THR A 228 2.43 8.83 17.78
N SER A 229 3.39 8.12 17.19
CA SER A 229 4.17 7.08 17.84
C SER A 229 4.91 7.60 19.08
N MET A 230 5.51 8.79 19.02
CA MET A 230 6.18 9.38 20.18
C MET A 230 5.21 9.75 21.30
N ARG A 231 4.06 10.32 20.94
CA ARG A 231 3.01 10.65 21.92
C ARG A 231 2.47 9.40 22.59
N GLU A 232 2.26 8.32 21.83
CA GLU A 232 1.79 7.06 22.39
C GLU A 232 2.81 6.36 23.28
N MET A 233 4.11 6.42 22.93
CA MET A 233 5.15 5.90 23.81
C MET A 233 5.12 6.60 25.18
N PHE A 234 5.01 7.92 25.17
CA PHE A 234 4.82 8.71 26.39
C PHE A 234 3.54 8.32 27.13
N SER A 235 2.39 8.28 26.45
CA SER A 235 1.10 7.91 27.07
C SER A 235 1.15 6.53 27.71
N HIS A 236 1.66 5.53 27.00
CA HIS A 236 1.78 4.18 27.54
C HIS A 236 2.72 4.10 28.73
N GLN A 237 3.82 4.85 28.72
CA GLN A 237 4.72 4.93 29.87
C GLN A 237 4.00 5.55 31.08
N ARG A 238 3.38 6.73 30.92
CA ARG A 238 2.70 7.43 32.01
C ARG A 238 1.51 6.67 32.57
N LEU A 239 0.78 5.94 31.73
CA LEU A 239 -0.29 5.03 32.15
C LEU A 239 0.25 3.88 33.01
N ARG A 240 1.37 3.27 32.64
CA ARG A 240 2.01 2.20 33.42
C ARG A 240 2.56 2.69 34.76
N GLU A 241 3.02 3.94 34.79
CA GLU A 241 3.50 4.61 36.01
C GLU A 241 2.36 5.09 36.92
N GLY A 242 1.12 5.09 36.42
CA GLY A 242 -0.06 5.56 37.16
C GLY A 242 -0.12 7.08 37.34
N ILE A 243 0.64 7.84 36.54
CA ILE A 243 0.68 9.31 36.60
C ILE A 243 -0.59 9.91 35.99
N TYR A 244 -1.04 9.33 34.87
CA TYR A 244 -2.27 9.70 34.19
C TYR A 244 -3.19 8.48 34.03
N ASN A 245 -4.49 8.72 33.84
CA ASN A 245 -5.47 7.69 33.49
C ASN A 245 -5.80 7.70 32.00
N SER A 246 -6.52 6.68 31.53
CA SER A 246 -6.89 6.53 30.11
C SER A 246 -7.66 7.73 29.58
N SER A 247 -8.64 8.25 30.33
CA SER A 247 -9.42 9.42 29.89
C SER A 247 -8.57 10.68 29.67
N GLN A 248 -7.52 10.88 30.47
CA GLN A 248 -6.59 11.99 30.28
C GLN A 248 -5.69 11.81 29.05
N MET A 249 -5.33 10.57 28.71
CA MET A 249 -4.47 10.27 27.55
C MET A 249 -5.23 10.18 26.23
N ASP A 250 -6.49 9.74 26.26
CA ASP A 250 -7.36 9.55 25.09
C ASP A 250 -8.13 10.83 24.69
N THR A 251 -7.84 11.97 25.34
CA THR A 251 -8.45 13.27 25.03
C THR A 251 -7.38 14.30 24.69
N LYS A 252 -7.80 15.50 24.29
CA LYS A 252 -6.86 16.61 24.08
C LYS A 252 -6.09 16.88 25.38
N TRP A 253 -4.77 16.71 25.33
CA TRP A 253 -3.90 16.90 26.49
C TRP A 253 -4.00 18.32 27.03
N THR A 254 -4.02 18.42 28.36
CA THR A 254 -3.99 19.71 29.05
C THR A 254 -2.59 20.32 28.93
N PRO A 255 -2.43 21.65 29.13
CA PRO A 255 -1.11 22.28 29.09
C PRO A 255 -0.08 21.63 30.03
N GLU A 256 -0.52 21.05 31.15
CA GLU A 256 0.35 20.33 32.09
C GLU A 256 0.88 19.02 31.50
N ILE A 257 0.04 18.27 30.77
CA ILE A 257 0.43 17.02 30.11
C ILE A 257 1.34 17.32 28.91
N GLU A 258 1.04 18.37 28.15
CA GLU A 258 1.91 18.82 27.05
C GLU A 258 3.30 19.22 27.55
N ALA A 259 3.39 19.94 28.69
CA ALA A 259 4.66 20.28 29.30
C ALA A 259 5.44 19.04 29.80
N ASP A 260 4.75 18.03 30.35
CA ASP A 260 5.37 16.75 30.73
C ASP A 260 5.91 16.00 29.52
N PHE A 261 5.16 15.98 28.40
CA PHE A 261 5.64 15.39 27.15
C PHE A 261 6.87 16.11 26.60
N GLU A 262 6.88 17.45 26.60
CA GLU A 262 8.04 18.25 26.18
C GLU A 262 9.29 17.97 27.03
N GLU A 263 9.13 17.75 28.34
CA GLU A 263 10.25 17.36 29.21
C GLU A 263 10.69 15.91 28.93
N TRP A 264 9.74 15.00 28.76
CA TRP A 264 10.02 13.60 28.43
C TRP A 264 10.81 13.45 27.12
N LEU A 265 10.46 14.23 26.10
CA LEU A 265 11.16 14.26 24.80
C LEU A 265 12.64 14.61 24.91
N LYS A 266 13.07 15.40 25.90
CA LYS A 266 14.49 15.76 26.08
C LYS A 266 15.38 14.57 26.41
N THR A 267 14.79 13.49 26.93
CA THR A 267 15.51 12.29 27.39
C THR A 267 15.14 11.03 26.60
N HIS A 268 14.13 11.10 25.75
CA HIS A 268 13.62 9.97 24.96
C HIS A 268 13.47 10.42 23.51
N THR A 269 14.59 10.53 22.79
CA THR A 269 14.59 10.75 21.34
C THR A 269 14.85 9.44 20.61
N ILE A 270 14.13 9.23 19.51
CA ILE A 270 14.43 8.16 18.56
C ILE A 270 15.32 8.77 17.49
N GLU A 271 16.54 8.24 17.31
CA GLU A 271 17.49 8.75 16.31
C GLU A 271 16.87 8.83 14.91
N ASP A 272 16.03 7.86 14.56
CA ASP A 272 15.31 7.81 13.28
C ASP A 272 14.26 8.93 13.11
N PHE A 273 13.89 9.67 14.16
CA PHE A 273 12.93 10.78 14.12
C PHE A 273 13.61 12.15 14.29
N ALA A 274 14.94 12.22 14.19
CA ALA A 274 15.69 13.46 14.34
C ALA A 274 15.32 14.53 13.30
N HIS A 275 14.71 14.16 12.18
CA HIS A 275 14.22 15.07 11.14
C HIS A 275 12.86 15.71 11.48
N VAL A 276 12.13 15.19 12.45
CA VAL A 276 10.79 15.68 12.82
C VAL A 276 10.94 16.99 13.61
N ASP A 277 10.36 18.07 13.09
CA ASP A 277 10.24 19.33 13.82
C ASP A 277 9.10 19.25 14.84
N TRP A 278 9.47 19.05 16.11
CA TRP A 278 8.54 18.94 17.24
C TRP A 278 7.94 20.29 17.66
N THR A 279 8.45 21.41 17.15
CA THR A 279 7.91 22.74 17.46
C THR A 279 6.67 23.07 16.63
N GLN A 280 6.49 22.40 15.50
CA GLN A 280 5.29 22.49 14.68
C GLN A 280 4.19 21.64 15.30
N ARG A 281 3.25 22.33 15.97
CA ARG A 281 1.99 21.71 16.38
C ARG A 281 1.21 21.33 15.13
N GLU A 282 0.67 20.11 15.08
CA GLU A 282 -0.30 19.77 14.03
C GLU A 282 -1.39 20.83 14.03
N GLN A 283 -1.51 21.56 12.93
CA GLN A 283 -2.68 22.38 12.69
C GLN A 283 -3.83 21.41 12.54
N ALA A 284 -4.60 21.22 13.62
CA ALA A 284 -5.90 20.59 13.51
C ALA A 284 -6.63 21.34 12.39
N SER A 285 -7.06 20.61 11.36
CA SER A 285 -7.84 21.18 10.27
C SER A 285 -9.14 21.76 10.84
N GLU A 286 -9.11 23.04 11.21
CA GLU A 286 -10.30 23.84 11.51
C GLU A 286 -11.06 23.98 10.18
N GLY A 287 -11.87 22.99 9.82
CA GLY A 287 -12.50 23.02 8.50
C GLY A 287 -13.27 21.77 8.07
N ARG A 288 -14.17 21.25 8.91
CA ARG A 288 -15.52 20.75 8.56
C ARG A 288 -16.16 20.14 9.80
N SER A 289 -16.97 20.95 10.44
CA SER A 289 -17.92 20.56 11.47
C SER A 289 -18.86 19.46 10.95
N GLY A 290 -18.88 18.30 11.61
CA GLY A 290 -19.93 17.29 11.45
C GLY A 290 -19.45 15.86 11.71
N GLU A 291 -19.55 15.46 12.98
CA GLU A 291 -19.79 14.08 13.45
C GLU A 291 -18.87 12.95 12.95
N GLU A 292 -17.85 12.63 13.75
CA GLU A 292 -17.69 11.36 14.49
C GLU A 292 -16.26 11.34 15.06
N THR A 293 -16.14 11.48 16.38
CA THR A 293 -14.89 11.24 17.09
C THR A 293 -14.53 9.76 16.94
N LEU A 294 -13.51 9.46 16.12
CA LEU A 294 -12.93 8.11 15.94
C LEU A 294 -12.06 7.69 17.14
N LEU A 295 -12.62 7.80 18.34
CA LEU A 295 -12.17 7.10 19.54
C LEU A 295 -13.43 6.58 20.24
N GLY A 296 -14.00 5.56 19.63
CA GLY A 296 -15.10 4.72 20.10
C GLY A 296 -15.07 3.40 19.33
#